data_AF-A0A918LW04-F1
#
_entry.id   AF-A0A918LW04-F1
#
_cell.length_a   1.000
_cell.length_b   1.000
_cell.length_c   1.000
_cell.angle_alpha   90.00
_cell.angle_beta   90.00
_cell.angle_gamma   90.00
#
_symmetry.space_group_name_H-M   'P 1'
#
loop_
_entity.id
_entity.type
_entity.pdbx_description
1 polymer ?
#
loop_
_entity_poly.entity_id
_entity_poly.type
_entity_poly.pdbx_seq_one_letter_code
_entity_poly.pdbx_strand_id
1 'polypeptide(L)'
;MHGRALGAGVVTARLGDSVHVLAALLPVPTDPGRVRVRVLTMVAIRPPLRPGGRATRVPLKVLARAMNRGALWSTAKDVAKDGPVWHYGRYEPRPRLAKGDGPIGPLRRWASQFYPDPGAA
;
A
#
# COMPACT_ATOMS: atom_id res chain seq x y z
N MET A 1 -2.68 20.67 15.23
CA MET A 1 -1.62 19.63 15.27
C MET A 1 -1.40 19.11 13.86
N HIS A 2 -0.20 19.29 13.29
CA HIS A 2 0.11 18.90 11.90
C HIS A 2 0.80 17.53 11.90
N GLY A 3 0.06 16.45 11.66
CA GLY A 3 0.63 15.10 11.54
C GLY A 3 1.20 14.84 10.14
N ARG A 4 2.52 14.73 9.99
CA ARG A 4 3.16 14.23 8.77
C ARG A 4 3.19 12.69 8.82
N ALA A 5 2.23 12.01 8.21
CA ALA A 5 2.38 10.58 7.95
C ALA A 5 3.10 10.36 6.63
N LEU A 6 4.30 9.77 6.68
CA LEU A 6 5.12 9.40 5.53
C LEU A 6 5.28 7.87 5.40
N GLY A 7 4.25 7.11 5.79
CA GLY A 7 4.26 5.65 5.69
C GLY A 7 3.52 5.19 4.43
N ALA A 8 4.17 5.21 3.27
CA ALA A 8 3.63 4.54 2.09
C ALA A 8 4.02 3.06 2.11
N GLY A 9 3.05 2.16 2.19
CA GLY A 9 3.29 0.73 1.99
C GLY A 9 3.27 0.43 0.49
N VAL A 10 4.37 -0.04 -0.09
CA VAL A 10 4.42 -0.40 -1.52
C VAL A 10 4.69 -1.89 -1.63
N VAL A 11 3.83 -2.59 -2.37
CA VAL A 11 3.96 -4.00 -2.68
C VAL A 11 4.07 -4.14 -4.19
N THR A 12 5.10 -4.86 -4.64
CA THR A 12 5.23 -5.24 -6.04
C THR A 12 4.96 -6.72 -6.20
N ALA A 13 4.11 -7.08 -7.15
CA ALA A 13 3.84 -8.45 -7.54
C ALA A 13 4.22 -8.67 -9.01
N ARG A 14 4.57 -9.90 -9.35
CA ARG A 14 4.82 -10.34 -10.73
C ARG A 14 3.85 -11.47 -11.04
N LEU A 15 3.17 -11.38 -12.18
CA LEU A 15 2.31 -12.43 -12.72
C LEU A 15 2.93 -12.92 -14.03
N GLY A 16 3.60 -14.08 -13.94
CA GLY A 16 4.52 -14.52 -14.99
C GLY A 16 5.65 -13.51 -15.24
N ASP A 17 6.28 -13.61 -16.41
CA ASP A 17 7.45 -12.78 -16.75
C ASP A 17 7.10 -11.39 -17.28
N SER A 18 5.84 -11.19 -17.68
CA SER A 18 5.45 -10.02 -18.47
C SER A 18 4.58 -9.03 -17.72
N VAL A 19 3.90 -9.43 -16.65
CA VAL A 19 2.96 -8.55 -15.95
C VAL A 19 3.54 -8.20 -14.58
N HIS A 20 3.80 -6.91 -14.39
CA HIS A 20 4.23 -6.36 -13.12
C HIS A 20 3.12 -5.50 -12.54
N VAL A 21 2.78 -5.74 -11.29
CA VAL A 21 1.81 -4.96 -10.54
C VAL A 21 2.54 -4.27 -9.40
N LEU A 22 2.27 -2.98 -9.23
CA LEU A 22 2.62 -2.23 -8.02
C LEU A 22 1.31 -1.82 -7.36
N ALA A 23 1.17 -2.12 -6.09
CA ALA A 23 0.09 -1.65 -5.24
C ALA A 23 0.69 -0.79 -4.12
N ALA A 24 0.13 0.39 -3.90
CA ALA A 24 0.54 1.27 -2.82
C ALA A 24 -0.64 1.61 -1.91
N LEU A 25 -0.39 1.49 -0.61
CA LEU A 25 -1.28 1.92 0.47
C LEU A 25 -0.74 3.24 1.03
N LEU A 26 -1.55 4.29 0.91
CA LEU A 26 -1.16 5.66 1.22
C LEU A 26 -2.07 6.21 2.33
N PRO A 27 -1.80 5.90 3.60
CA PRO A 27 -2.52 6.45 4.74
C PRO A 27 -2.14 7.91 4.99
N VAL A 28 -3.16 8.76 5.18
CA VAL A 28 -3.01 10.17 5.53
C VAL A 28 -3.88 10.48 6.75
N PRO A 29 -3.32 11.00 7.85
CA PRO A 29 -4.10 11.41 9.01
C PRO A 29 -4.96 12.62 8.64
N THR A 30 -6.25 12.57 8.94
CA THR A 30 -7.15 13.71 8.73
C THR A 30 -7.49 14.41 10.04
N ASP A 31 -7.67 13.63 11.11
CA ASP A 31 -8.05 14.09 12.44
C ASP A 31 -7.44 13.16 13.51
N PRO A 32 -7.45 13.53 14.80
CA PRO A 32 -7.08 12.60 15.87
C PRO A 32 -7.86 11.28 15.77
N GLY A 33 -7.15 10.16 15.65
CA GLY A 33 -7.74 8.84 15.51
C GLY A 33 -8.41 8.54 14.16
N ARG A 34 -8.33 9.44 13.17
CA ARG A 34 -8.87 9.21 11.82
C ARG A 34 -7.78 9.23 10.76
N VAL A 35 -7.82 8.22 9.90
CA VAL A 35 -6.90 8.08 8.78
C VAL A 35 -7.70 7.86 7.51
N ARG A 36 -7.38 8.61 6.46
CA ARG A 36 -7.83 8.34 5.10
C ARG A 36 -6.79 7.48 4.42
N VAL A 37 -7.19 6.28 4.01
CA VAL A 37 -6.33 5.37 3.25
C VAL A 37 -6.65 5.50 1.78
N ARG A 38 -5.64 5.84 0.96
CA ARG A 38 -5.75 5.82 -0.50
C ARG A 38 -5.02 4.60 -1.05
N VAL A 39 -5.64 3.92 -2.00
CA VAL A 39 -5.04 2.80 -2.72
C VAL A 39 -4.70 3.24 -4.13
N LEU A 40 -3.46 2.97 -4.54
CA LEU A 40 -2.98 3.18 -5.90
C LEU A 40 -2.52 1.84 -6.45
N THR A 41 -2.88 1.53 -7.70
CA THR A 41 -2.29 0.42 -8.42
C THR A 41 -1.74 0.87 -9.76
N MET A 42 -0.65 0.24 -10.16
CA MET A 42 -0.04 0.39 -11.47
C MET A 42 0.24 -0.99 -12.05
N VAL A 43 -0.18 -1.20 -13.29
CA VAL A 43 0.11 -2.41 -14.05
C VAL A 43 1.01 -2.06 -15.23
N ALA A 44 2.15 -2.74 -15.32
CA ALA A 44 3.06 -2.63 -16.44
C ALA A 44 3.16 -3.99 -17.15
N ILE A 45 2.84 -4.00 -18.46
CA ILE A 45 3.08 -5.14 -19.33
C ILE A 45 4.42 -4.92 -20.05
N ARG A 46 5.37 -5.82 -19.82
CA ARG A 46 6.71 -5.85 -20.41
C ARG A 46 6.79 -6.87 -21.57
N PRO A 47 7.81 -6.76 -22.46
CA PRO A 47 8.04 -7.75 -23.53
C PRO A 47 8.17 -9.18 -22.97
N PRO A 48 7.86 -10.23 -23.75
CA PRO A 48 7.65 -10.25 -25.21
C PRO A 48 6.26 -9.79 -25.69
N LEU A 49 5.32 -9.49 -24.80
CA LEU A 49 3.94 -9.05 -25.13
C LEU A 49 3.81 -7.64 -25.74
N ARG A 50 4.91 -7.01 -26.17
CA ARG A 50 4.93 -5.72 -26.87
C ARG A 50 5.45 -5.90 -28.31
N PRO A 51 4.63 -6.32 -29.28
CA PRO A 51 5.04 -6.35 -30.68
C PRO A 51 5.28 -4.92 -31.18
N GLY A 52 6.35 -4.71 -31.96
CA GLY A 52 6.70 -3.40 -32.52
C GLY A 52 5.68 -2.93 -33.57
N GLY A 53 4.64 -2.20 -33.16
CA GLY A 53 3.68 -1.57 -34.07
C GLY A 53 2.67 -0.69 -33.35
N ARG A 54 2.12 0.34 -34.00
CA ARG A 54 1.06 1.19 -33.39
C ARG A 54 -0.24 0.40 -33.18
N ALA A 55 -0.54 -0.55 -34.08
CA ALA A 55 -1.76 -1.37 -34.05
C ALA A 55 -1.87 -2.27 -32.81
N THR A 56 -0.76 -2.76 -32.27
CA THR A 56 -0.73 -3.63 -31.07
C THR A 56 -0.68 -2.84 -29.76
N ARG A 57 -0.33 -1.54 -29.80
CA ARG A 57 -0.23 -0.69 -28.60
C ARG A 57 -1.58 -0.31 -28.00
N VAL A 58 -2.58 -0.08 -28.83
CA VAL A 58 -3.94 0.31 -28.37
C VAL A 58 -4.63 -0.84 -27.60
N PRO A 59 -4.76 -2.06 -28.16
CA PRO A 59 -5.40 -3.16 -27.42
C PRO A 59 -4.63 -3.50 -26.14
N LEU A 60 -3.29 -3.44 -26.17
CA LEU A 60 -2.48 -3.67 -24.98
C LEU A 60 -2.69 -2.61 -23.88
N LYS A 61 -2.87 -1.34 -24.24
CA LYS A 61 -3.22 -0.28 -23.28
C LYS A 61 -4.61 -0.49 -22.68
N VAL A 62 -5.57 -0.95 -23.47
CA VAL A 62 -6.92 -1.26 -22.98
C VAL A 62 -6.86 -2.44 -22.01
N LEU A 63 -6.16 -3.51 -22.38
CA LEU A 63 -5.93 -4.66 -21.50
C LEU A 63 -5.23 -4.24 -20.20
N ALA A 64 -4.15 -3.46 -20.27
CA ALA A 64 -3.45 -2.97 -19.08
C ALA A 64 -4.35 -2.11 -18.18
N ARG A 65 -5.24 -1.29 -18.75
CA ARG A 65 -6.22 -0.51 -17.99
C ARG A 65 -7.26 -1.40 -17.31
N ALA A 66 -7.79 -2.38 -18.02
CA ALA A 66 -8.75 -3.35 -17.46
C ALA A 66 -8.11 -4.13 -16.31
N MET A 67 -6.89 -4.64 -16.52
CA MET A 67 -6.10 -5.32 -15.48
C MET A 67 -5.83 -4.40 -14.29
N ASN A 68 -5.45 -3.14 -14.53
CA ASN A 68 -5.20 -2.19 -13.44
C ASN A 68 -6.47 -1.88 -12.65
N ARG A 69 -7.63 -1.81 -13.31
CA ARG A 69 -8.92 -1.59 -12.62
C ARG A 69 -9.32 -2.81 -11.80
N GLY A 70 -9.08 -4.02 -12.30
CA GLY A 70 -9.25 -5.26 -11.54
C GLY A 70 -8.33 -5.32 -10.32
N ALA A 71 -7.04 -4.99 -10.50
CA ALA A 71 -6.08 -4.92 -9.41
C ALA A 71 -6.50 -3.90 -8.34
N LEU A 72 -6.88 -2.68 -8.76
CA LEU A 72 -7.36 -1.64 -7.85
C LEU A 72 -8.58 -2.11 -7.05
N TRP A 73 -9.56 -2.72 -7.71
CA TRP A 73 -10.76 -3.23 -7.06
C TRP A 73 -10.43 -4.32 -6.04
N SER A 74 -9.57 -5.27 -6.41
CA SER A 74 -9.13 -6.34 -5.51
C SER A 74 -8.40 -5.78 -4.30
N THR A 75 -7.39 -4.92 -4.51
CA THR A 75 -6.62 -4.31 -3.41
C THR A 75 -7.51 -3.45 -2.51
N ALA A 76 -8.43 -2.66 -3.08
CA ALA A 76 -9.37 -1.88 -2.28
C ALA A 76 -10.27 -2.78 -1.42
N LYS A 77 -10.74 -3.90 -1.98
CA LYS A 77 -11.54 -4.88 -1.23
C LYS A 77 -10.73 -5.53 -0.12
N ASP A 78 -9.48 -5.88 -0.35
CA ASP A 78 -8.63 -6.50 0.67
C ASP A 78 -8.32 -5.52 1.81
N VAL A 79 -7.95 -4.28 1.48
CA VAL A 79 -7.76 -3.20 2.48
C VAL A 79 -9.04 -2.95 3.28
N ALA A 80 -10.22 -3.02 2.65
CA ALA A 80 -11.48 -2.85 3.35
C ALA A 80 -11.76 -3.96 4.37
N LYS A 81 -11.25 -5.19 4.16
CA LYS A 81 -11.39 -6.29 5.12
C LYS A 81 -10.63 -6.05 6.42
N ASP A 82 -9.53 -5.30 6.36
CA ASP A 82 -8.76 -4.90 7.55
C ASP A 82 -9.43 -3.74 8.32
N GLY A 83 -10.40 -3.06 7.70
CA GLY A 83 -11.14 -1.93 8.27
C GLY A 83 -11.69 -2.21 9.68
N PRO A 84 -12.44 -3.30 9.90
CA PRO A 84 -12.92 -3.68 11.23
C PRO A 84 -11.79 -3.92 12.24
N VAL A 85 -10.70 -4.57 11.83
CA VAL A 85 -9.56 -4.84 12.72
C VAL A 85 -8.92 -3.53 13.18
N TRP A 86 -8.72 -2.58 12.27
CA TRP A 86 -8.17 -1.27 12.63
C TRP A 86 -9.14 -0.39 13.40
N HIS A 87 -10.43 -0.50 13.13
CA HIS A 87 -11.45 0.33 13.77
C HIS A 87 -11.66 -0.05 15.24
N TYR A 88 -11.68 -1.34 15.54
CA TYR A 88 -11.89 -1.84 16.90
C TYR A 88 -10.57 -2.14 17.64
N GLY A 89 -9.45 -2.22 16.91
CA GLY A 89 -8.13 -2.43 17.49
C GLY A 89 -7.68 -1.22 18.31
N ARG A 90 -7.18 -1.47 19.52
CA ARG A 90 -6.53 -0.44 20.34
C ARG A 90 -5.01 -0.50 20.17
N TYR A 91 -4.36 0.65 20.24
CA TYR A 91 -2.91 0.69 20.32
C TYR A 91 -2.44 0.08 21.65
N GLU A 92 -1.62 -0.95 21.57
CA GLU A 92 -0.97 -1.58 22.72
C GLU A 92 0.51 -1.18 22.74
N PRO A 93 0.99 -0.37 23.70
CA PRO A 93 2.38 0.05 23.78
C PRO A 93 3.37 -1.10 23.93
N ARG A 94 2.99 -2.17 24.63
CA ARG A 94 3.86 -3.34 24.89
C ARG A 94 3.14 -4.64 24.48
N PRO A 95 3.01 -4.93 23.17
CA PRO A 95 2.29 -6.11 22.71
C PRO A 95 3.05 -7.38 23.11
N ARG A 96 2.31 -8.41 23.54
CA ARG A 96 2.86 -9.76 23.73
C ARG A 96 3.11 -10.37 22.36
N LEU A 97 4.35 -10.74 22.07
CA LEU A 97 4.74 -11.27 20.76
C LEU A 97 4.86 -12.79 20.81
N ALA A 98 4.29 -13.46 19.81
CA ALA A 98 4.43 -14.89 19.57
C ALA A 98 5.62 -15.17 18.64
N LYS A 99 6.09 -16.43 18.65
CA LYS A 99 7.08 -16.89 17.66
C LYS A 99 6.45 -16.83 16.28
N GLY A 100 7.04 -16.03 15.38
CA GLY A 100 6.53 -15.81 14.03
C GLY A 100 5.97 -14.40 13.81
N ASP A 101 5.73 -13.64 14.88
CA ASP A 101 5.42 -12.22 14.74
C ASP A 101 6.60 -11.48 14.11
N GLY A 102 6.28 -10.55 13.22
CA GLY A 102 7.27 -9.68 12.59
C GLY A 102 7.97 -8.76 13.60
N PRO A 103 8.95 -7.97 13.14
CA PRO A 103 9.75 -7.10 14.00
C PRO A 103 8.98 -5.83 14.45
N ILE A 104 7.90 -5.98 15.21
CA ILE A 104 7.01 -4.90 15.65
C ILE A 104 7.76 -3.83 16.45
N GLY A 105 8.59 -4.23 17.42
CA GLY A 105 9.39 -3.30 18.24
C GLY A 105 10.38 -2.47 17.40
N PRO A 106 11.27 -3.12 16.61
CA PRO A 106 12.15 -2.41 15.67
C PRO A 106 11.41 -1.48 14.71
N LEU A 107 10.29 -1.91 14.13
CA LEU A 107 9.46 -1.10 13.24
C LEU A 107 8.95 0.17 13.94
N ARG A 108 8.43 0.04 15.17
CA ARG A 108 7.96 1.20 15.97
C ARG A 108 9.09 2.16 16.32
N ARG A 109 10.28 1.65 16.65
CA ARG A 109 11.45 2.51 16.89
C ARG A 109 11.83 3.31 15.66
N TRP A 110 11.90 2.66 14.49
CA TRP A 110 12.15 3.37 13.23
C TRP A 110 11.05 4.40 12.92
N ALA A 111 9.78 4.07 13.15
CA ALA A 111 8.67 4.97 12.87
C ALA A 111 8.62 6.19 13.82
N SER A 112 9.19 6.09 15.03
CA SER A 112 9.18 7.18 16.01
C SER A 112 9.86 8.46 15.51
N GLN A 113 10.80 8.35 14.56
CA GLN A 113 11.48 9.51 13.96
C GLN A 113 10.54 10.51 13.27
N PHE A 114 9.33 10.08 12.89
CA PHE A 114 8.33 10.94 12.26
C PHE A 114 7.44 11.68 13.27
N TYR A 115 7.58 11.39 14.56
CA TYR A 115 6.79 11.96 15.65
C TYR A 115 7.73 12.50 16.75
N PRO A 116 8.48 13.59 16.47
CA PRO A 116 9.35 14.19 17.47
C PRO A 116 8.53 14.66 18.67
N ASP A 117 9.11 14.51 19.86
CA ASP A 117 8.50 14.93 21.11
C ASP A 117 8.27 16.45 21.08
N PRO A 118 7.05 16.97 21.31
CA PRO A 118 6.78 18.40 21.26
C PRO A 118 7.63 19.24 22.23
N GLY A 119 8.26 18.63 23.23
CA GLY A 119 9.16 19.27 24.20
C GLY A 119 10.65 19.10 23.93
N ALA A 120 11.06 18.53 22.78
CA ALA A 120 12.46 18.31 22.43
C ALA A 120 13.11 19.46 21.64
N ALA A 121 12.56 20.68 21.71
CA ALA A 121 13.06 21.88 21.05
C ALA A 121 13.25 23.03 22.06
#